data_AF-A0A1H6VI58-F1
#
_entry.id   AF-A0A1H6VI58-F1
#
_cell.length_a   1.000
_cell.length_b   1.000
_cell.length_c   1.000
_cell.angle_alpha   90.00
_cell.angle_beta   90.00
_cell.angle_gamma   90.00
#
_symmetry.space_group_name_H-M   'P 1'
#
loop_
_entity.id
_entity.type
_entity.pdbx_description
1 polymer ?
#
loop_
_entity_poly.entity_id
_entity_poly.type
_entity_poly.pdbx_seq_one_letter_code
_entity_poly.pdbx_strand_id
1 'polypeptide(L)'
;MKLKVNRLLTGLLLIGSIMPVFSQQKIKDRTITYEGSIDKYPIKAFIQYGYSNKGSVYGKYIYTKYPNNEPIMLSGDAPKKAFTFREEVYDPKKGAFKTTGKFSIESFSQYDKLEGKWQNASTSSIVDFHLKAVEKNADVVYYYEVNRLTCEEEDYNKYYYRFNRVKIFDENKKLIQTISLPDSFAYKESPLSISLEDYNFDGYLDIVLSHDYPFVTRGDYGQYYLIYTPTSKQFVYNKSFNMAEPSKVILLNPLKQTLSTVTADGNGNESETTYTVIDNKLYKIAYWESTEENDLLEIKYKVINGKSVEVSRRTK
;
A
#
# COMPACT_ATOMS: atom_id res chain seq x y z
N MET A 1 -2.88 -63.88 56.83
CA MET A 1 -2.16 -63.55 55.58
C MET A 1 -2.69 -62.21 55.09
N LYS A 2 -1.87 -61.14 55.13
CA LYS A 2 -2.30 -59.73 54.99
C LYS A 2 -2.24 -59.28 53.52
N LEU A 3 -3.32 -58.67 53.03
CA LEU A 3 -3.37 -57.90 51.79
C LEU A 3 -2.54 -56.62 51.92
N LYS A 4 -1.71 -56.31 50.91
CA LYS A 4 -1.18 -54.96 50.68
C LYS A 4 -1.45 -54.55 49.24
N VAL A 5 -2.37 -53.60 49.10
CA VAL A 5 -2.59 -52.82 47.89
C VAL A 5 -1.55 -51.70 47.89
N ASN A 6 -0.62 -51.70 46.95
CA ASN A 6 0.20 -50.52 46.64
C ASN A 6 -0.20 -50.02 45.26
N ARG A 7 -1.01 -48.95 45.26
CA ARG A 7 -1.15 -48.04 44.12
C ARG A 7 0.16 -47.27 43.99
N LEU A 8 0.81 -47.33 42.83
CA LEU A 8 1.73 -46.26 42.41
C LEU A 8 1.20 -45.64 41.12
N LEU A 9 0.92 -44.35 41.24
CA LEU A 9 0.32 -43.47 40.27
C LEU A 9 1.31 -43.20 39.13
N THR A 10 0.96 -43.55 37.89
CA THR A 10 1.70 -43.15 36.69
C THR A 10 1.42 -41.66 36.44
N GLY A 11 2.30 -40.79 36.92
CA GLY A 11 2.26 -39.37 36.61
C GLY A 11 2.76 -39.12 35.19
N LEU A 12 1.84 -38.95 34.24
CA LEU A 12 2.16 -38.47 32.90
C LEU A 12 2.40 -36.95 33.00
N LEU A 13 3.67 -36.53 33.04
CA LEU A 13 4.05 -35.12 32.93
C LEU A 13 3.83 -34.70 31.47
N LEU A 14 2.66 -34.13 31.16
CA LEU A 14 2.47 -33.38 29.91
C LEU A 14 3.34 -32.11 30.00
N ILE A 15 4.55 -32.19 29.44
CA ILE A 15 5.32 -31.01 29.09
C ILE A 15 4.60 -30.38 27.90
N GLY A 16 3.58 -29.57 28.20
CA GLY A 16 2.97 -28.69 27.22
C GLY A 16 4.05 -27.74 26.74
N SER A 17 4.63 -28.02 25.57
CA SER A 17 5.48 -27.09 24.87
C SER A 17 4.60 -25.88 24.56
N ILE A 18 4.80 -24.79 25.31
CA ILE A 18 4.20 -23.50 24.98
C ILE A 18 4.91 -23.06 23.70
N MET A 19 4.43 -23.54 22.55
CA MET A 19 4.85 -22.95 21.29
C MET A 19 4.44 -21.48 21.34
N PRO A 20 5.35 -20.54 21.02
CA PRO A 20 4.97 -19.15 20.94
C PRO A 20 3.84 -19.05 19.92
N VAL A 21 2.64 -18.74 20.40
CA VAL A 21 1.51 -18.37 19.56
C VAL A 21 1.90 -17.03 18.98
N PHE A 22 2.52 -17.03 17.81
CA PHE A 22 2.78 -15.80 17.07
C PHE A 22 1.42 -15.14 16.83
N SER A 23 1.22 -13.96 17.41
CA SER A 23 -0.05 -13.28 17.32
C SER A 23 -0.27 -12.78 15.90
N GLN A 24 -1.43 -13.09 15.34
CA GLN A 24 -1.87 -12.55 14.07
C GLN A 24 -1.90 -11.01 14.16
N GLN A 25 -1.30 -10.34 13.17
CA GLN A 25 -1.18 -8.89 13.14
C GLN A 25 -2.25 -8.29 12.23
N LYS A 26 -2.93 -7.23 12.67
CA LYS A 26 -3.94 -6.54 11.87
C LYS A 26 -3.27 -5.68 10.79
N ILE A 27 -3.73 -5.77 9.55
CA ILE A 27 -3.35 -4.83 8.48
C ILE A 27 -4.12 -3.53 8.72
N LYS A 28 -3.39 -2.45 9.04
CA LYS A 28 -3.98 -1.15 9.38
C LYS A 28 -3.84 -0.14 8.26
N ASP A 29 -2.70 -0.17 7.59
CA ASP A 29 -2.39 0.80 6.55
C ASP A 29 -3.21 0.52 5.30
N ARG A 30 -3.72 1.58 4.67
CA ARG A 30 -4.49 1.46 3.43
C ARG A 30 -4.52 2.73 2.62
N THR A 31 -4.65 2.59 1.31
CA THR A 31 -4.91 3.69 0.37
C THR A 31 -6.32 3.52 -0.18
N ILE A 32 -7.18 4.53 0.00
CA ILE A 32 -8.56 4.52 -0.48
C ILE A 32 -8.74 5.63 -1.51
N THR A 33 -9.37 5.32 -2.63
CA THR A 33 -9.77 6.29 -3.65
C THR A 33 -11.20 6.73 -3.36
N TYR A 34 -11.45 8.03 -3.46
CA TYR A 34 -12.75 8.62 -3.20
C TYR A 34 -13.25 9.41 -4.40
N GLU A 35 -14.55 9.35 -4.64
CA GLU A 35 -15.28 10.23 -5.55
C GLU A 35 -16.43 10.91 -4.81
N GLY A 36 -16.72 12.16 -5.18
CA GLY A 36 -17.79 12.92 -4.57
C GLY A 36 -17.66 14.41 -4.83
N SER A 37 -17.95 15.25 -3.85
CA SER A 37 -17.90 16.70 -4.01
C SER A 37 -17.54 17.46 -2.74
N ILE A 38 -17.06 18.70 -2.95
CA ILE A 38 -17.02 19.78 -1.95
C ILE A 38 -18.03 20.82 -2.43
N ASP A 39 -19.09 21.05 -1.68
CA ASP A 39 -20.29 21.78 -2.16
C ASP A 39 -20.75 21.19 -3.50
N LYS A 40 -20.92 22.04 -4.52
CA LYS A 40 -21.28 21.67 -5.90
C LYS A 40 -20.10 21.23 -6.77
N TYR A 41 -18.86 21.24 -6.25
CA TYR A 41 -17.68 20.98 -7.04
C TYR A 41 -17.26 19.52 -6.93
N PRO A 42 -17.41 18.72 -8.00
CA PRO A 42 -17.06 17.31 -7.96
C PRO A 42 -15.55 17.12 -7.91
N ILE A 43 -15.10 16.19 -7.06
CA ILE A 43 -13.69 15.86 -6.85
C ILE A 43 -13.44 14.35 -6.90
N LYS A 44 -12.22 13.99 -7.29
CA LYS A 44 -11.65 12.66 -7.10
C LYS A 44 -10.43 12.80 -6.20
N ALA A 45 -10.34 11.98 -5.16
CA ALA A 45 -9.27 12.03 -4.18
C ALA A 45 -8.68 10.63 -3.97
N PHE A 46 -7.47 10.56 -3.43
CA PHE A 46 -7.01 9.39 -2.71
C PHE A 46 -6.47 9.81 -1.35
N ILE A 47 -6.63 8.93 -0.37
CA ILE A 47 -6.15 9.14 0.99
C ILE A 47 -5.42 7.86 1.44
N GLN A 48 -4.17 8.04 1.85
CA GLN A 48 -3.30 7.05 2.46
C GLN A 48 -3.39 7.19 3.98
N TYR A 49 -3.82 6.13 4.65
CA TYR A 49 -3.94 6.04 6.09
C TYR A 49 -2.74 5.25 6.62
N GLY A 50 -1.69 5.95 7.05
CA GLY A 50 -0.44 5.37 7.56
C GLY A 50 -0.43 5.23 9.07
N TYR A 51 -1.01 4.15 9.60
CA TYR A 51 -1.02 3.88 11.05
C TYR A 51 0.30 3.33 11.56
N SER A 52 1.08 2.64 10.72
CA SER A 52 2.42 2.15 11.06
C SER A 52 3.43 3.29 11.22
N ASN A 53 3.27 4.38 10.47
CA ASN A 53 4.20 5.52 10.42
C ASN A 53 3.74 6.70 11.29
N LYS A 54 3.70 6.49 12.62
CA LYS A 54 3.32 7.51 13.62
C LYS A 54 1.86 8.02 13.51
N GLY A 55 1.02 7.37 12.71
CA GLY A 55 -0.38 7.73 12.55
C GLY A 55 -0.57 9.00 11.75
N SER A 56 -0.06 9.03 10.51
CA SER A 56 -0.26 10.14 9.58
C SER A 56 -1.25 9.78 8.48
N VAL A 57 -1.86 10.80 7.90
CA VAL A 57 -2.64 10.70 6.67
C VAL A 57 -2.07 11.65 5.64
N TYR A 58 -1.94 11.13 4.42
CA TYR A 58 -1.54 11.88 3.24
C TYR A 58 -2.54 11.62 2.12
N GLY A 59 -2.72 12.56 1.21
CA GLY A 59 -3.55 12.35 0.04
C GLY A 59 -3.42 13.46 -0.97
N LYS A 60 -4.14 13.31 -2.07
CA LYS A 60 -4.32 14.39 -3.04
C LYS A 60 -5.74 14.32 -3.60
N TYR A 61 -6.25 15.44 -4.07
CA TYR A 61 -7.47 15.46 -4.85
C TYR A 61 -7.36 16.37 -6.08
N ILE A 62 -8.23 16.10 -7.05
CA ILE A 62 -8.43 16.92 -8.25
C ILE A 62 -9.91 17.26 -8.38
N TYR A 63 -10.22 18.42 -8.93
CA TYR A 63 -11.57 18.71 -9.42
C TYR A 63 -11.79 17.92 -10.71
N THR A 64 -12.84 17.10 -10.78
CA THR A 64 -13.09 16.22 -11.94
C THR A 64 -13.39 17.01 -13.22
N LYS A 65 -13.87 18.25 -13.08
CA LYS A 65 -14.03 19.19 -14.21
C LYS A 65 -12.69 19.62 -14.81
N TYR A 66 -11.59 19.58 -14.05
CA TYR A 66 -10.26 20.00 -14.45
C TYR A 66 -9.22 18.93 -14.09
N PRO A 67 -9.31 17.72 -14.66
CA PRO A 67 -8.53 16.56 -14.22
C PRO A 67 -7.02 16.66 -14.53
N ASN A 68 -6.64 17.61 -15.39
CA ASN A 68 -5.25 17.87 -15.78
C ASN A 68 -4.56 18.92 -14.89
N ASN A 69 -5.28 19.54 -13.96
CA ASN A 69 -4.66 20.46 -13.02
C ASN A 69 -3.76 19.70 -12.04
N GLU A 70 -2.76 20.40 -11.51
CA GLU A 70 -1.95 19.87 -10.42
C GLU A 70 -2.85 19.45 -9.25
N PRO A 71 -2.71 18.21 -8.74
CA PRO A 71 -3.50 17.77 -7.61
C PRO A 71 -3.22 18.62 -6.37
N ILE A 72 -4.27 18.88 -5.61
CA ILE A 72 -4.19 19.62 -4.35
C ILE A 72 -3.84 18.62 -3.23
N MET A 73 -2.84 18.96 -2.41
CA MET A 73 -2.35 18.05 -1.38
C MET A 73 -3.26 18.04 -0.15
N LEU A 74 -3.36 16.87 0.46
CA LEU A 74 -4.07 16.63 1.72
C LEU A 74 -3.08 16.08 2.75
N SER A 75 -3.08 16.64 3.96
CA SER A 75 -2.25 16.12 5.05
C SER A 75 -2.94 16.23 6.41
N GLY A 76 -2.68 15.28 7.30
CA GLY A 76 -3.25 15.28 8.64
C GLY A 76 -2.78 14.11 9.49
N ASP A 77 -3.38 13.97 10.65
CA ASP A 77 -3.17 12.81 11.53
C ASP A 77 -4.19 11.72 11.21
N ALA A 78 -3.78 10.46 11.39
CA ALA A 78 -4.66 9.32 11.17
C ALA A 78 -5.90 9.38 12.08
N PRO A 79 -7.09 9.05 11.53
CA PRO A 79 -8.32 9.25 12.24
C PRO A 79 -8.44 8.33 13.46
N LYS A 80 -9.00 8.87 14.54
CA LYS A 80 -9.36 8.12 15.76
C LYS A 80 -10.87 8.04 15.93
N LYS A 81 -11.51 9.20 16.16
CA LYS A 81 -12.97 9.34 16.33
C LYS A 81 -13.49 10.53 15.54
N ALA A 82 -12.80 11.66 15.64
CA ALA A 82 -12.90 12.75 14.69
C ALA A 82 -11.69 12.70 13.75
N PHE A 83 -11.84 13.28 12.58
CA PHE A 83 -10.79 13.33 11.57
C PHE A 83 -10.71 14.73 11.00
N THR A 84 -9.49 15.25 10.88
CA THR A 84 -9.25 16.56 10.30
C THR A 84 -8.00 16.46 9.46
N PHE A 85 -8.10 16.96 8.23
CA PHE A 85 -6.95 17.08 7.35
C PHE A 85 -6.99 18.42 6.62
N ARG A 86 -5.80 18.94 6.34
CA ARG A 86 -5.57 20.23 5.72
C ARG A 86 -5.46 20.04 4.22
N GLU A 87 -6.03 20.99 3.50
CA GLU A 87 -5.75 21.22 2.10
C GLU A 87 -4.56 22.16 1.99
N GLU A 88 -3.53 21.74 1.24
CA GLU A 88 -2.26 22.44 1.16
C GLU A 88 -1.84 22.68 -0.29
N VAL A 89 -1.34 23.89 -0.55
CA VAL A 89 -0.75 24.29 -1.82
C VAL A 89 0.66 24.82 -1.55
N TYR A 90 1.62 24.42 -2.39
CA TYR A 90 2.98 24.93 -2.28
C TYR A 90 3.04 26.40 -2.71
N ASP A 91 3.54 27.26 -1.82
CA ASP A 91 3.82 28.67 -2.13
C ASP A 91 5.32 28.81 -2.50
N PRO A 92 5.66 28.90 -3.79
CA PRO A 92 7.06 28.97 -4.23
C PRO A 92 7.75 30.25 -3.77
N LYS A 93 7.00 31.32 -3.47
CA LYS A 93 7.59 32.57 -2.97
C LYS A 93 8.07 32.43 -1.53
N LYS A 94 7.40 31.58 -0.74
CA LYS A 94 7.75 31.30 0.66
C LYS A 94 8.56 30.02 0.84
N GLY A 95 8.68 29.22 -0.22
CA GLY A 95 9.33 27.91 -0.16
C GLY A 95 8.62 26.92 0.77
N ALA A 96 7.32 27.10 1.01
CA ALA A 96 6.58 26.36 2.05
C ALA A 96 5.14 26.03 1.61
N PHE A 97 4.60 24.96 2.18
CA PHE A 97 3.18 24.64 2.02
C PHE A 97 2.31 25.60 2.84
N LYS A 98 1.27 26.12 2.19
CA LYS A 98 0.25 26.96 2.83
C LYS A 98 -1.06 26.19 2.86
N THR A 99 -1.69 26.17 4.04
CA THR A 99 -3.06 25.66 4.18
C THR A 99 -4.06 26.60 3.51
N THR A 100 -4.86 26.07 2.59
CA THR A 100 -5.91 26.80 1.86
C THR A 100 -7.32 26.39 2.30
N GLY A 101 -7.45 25.21 2.89
CA GLY A 101 -8.71 24.69 3.41
C GLY A 101 -8.50 23.63 4.50
N LYS A 102 -9.59 23.29 5.19
CA LYS A 102 -9.60 22.30 6.27
C LYS A 102 -10.83 21.42 6.14
N PHE A 103 -10.64 20.12 6.03
CA PHE A 103 -11.70 19.12 6.11
C PHE A 103 -11.87 18.70 7.57
N SER A 104 -13.11 18.61 8.04
CA SER A 104 -13.46 18.18 9.38
C SER A 104 -14.61 17.17 9.33
N ILE A 105 -14.38 15.99 9.92
CA ILE A 105 -15.35 14.90 10.06
C ILE A 105 -15.51 14.65 11.55
N GLU A 106 -16.75 14.76 12.04
CA GLU A 106 -17.05 14.65 13.48
C GLU A 106 -16.98 13.21 13.99
N SER A 107 -17.41 12.25 13.15
CA SER A 107 -17.42 10.83 13.48
C SER A 107 -16.87 10.00 12.32
N PHE A 108 -15.65 9.51 12.47
CA PHE A 108 -15.01 8.57 11.58
C PHE A 108 -15.11 7.16 12.16
N SER A 109 -15.86 6.29 11.49
CA SER A 109 -16.00 4.87 11.86
C SER A 109 -15.70 3.91 10.72
N GLN A 110 -15.73 4.39 9.48
CA GLN A 110 -15.64 3.58 8.27
C GLN A 110 -14.94 4.37 7.15
N TYR A 111 -14.34 3.63 6.22
CA TYR A 111 -13.60 4.12 5.07
C TYR A 111 -14.47 4.23 3.81
N ASP A 112 -15.60 3.51 3.71
CA ASP A 112 -16.47 3.55 2.53
C ASP A 112 -17.07 4.94 2.21
N LYS A 113 -17.09 5.83 3.21
CA LYS A 113 -17.73 7.14 3.13
C LYS A 113 -17.07 8.14 4.05
N LEU A 114 -16.81 9.34 3.53
CA LEU A 114 -16.37 10.50 4.31
C LEU A 114 -17.34 11.65 4.11
N GLU A 115 -17.93 12.14 5.18
CA GLU A 115 -18.83 13.30 5.15
C GLU A 115 -18.47 14.27 6.25
N GLY A 116 -18.54 15.56 5.93
CA GLY A 116 -18.23 16.58 6.91
C GLY A 116 -18.20 17.97 6.31
N LYS A 117 -17.43 18.85 6.94
CA LYS A 117 -17.31 20.25 6.56
C LYS A 117 -15.94 20.54 5.98
N TRP A 118 -15.91 21.28 4.87
CA TRP A 118 -14.71 21.95 4.36
C TRP A 118 -14.79 23.43 4.70
N GLN A 119 -13.72 23.96 5.29
CA GLN A 119 -13.61 25.37 5.64
C GLN A 119 -12.48 26.02 4.83
N ASN A 120 -12.78 27.11 4.12
CA ASN A 120 -11.78 27.91 3.43
C ASN A 120 -10.92 28.68 4.44
N ALA A 121 -9.60 28.59 4.33
CA ALA A 121 -8.68 29.22 5.29
C ALA A 121 -8.60 30.76 5.15
N SER A 122 -8.96 31.32 4.00
CA SER A 122 -8.88 32.76 3.73
C SER A 122 -10.20 33.50 4.00
N THR A 123 -11.34 32.89 3.68
CA THR A 123 -12.67 33.51 3.83
C THR A 123 -13.45 32.99 5.04
N SER A 124 -12.97 31.91 5.68
CA SER A 124 -13.70 31.18 6.72
C SER A 124 -15.06 30.61 6.28
N SER A 125 -15.37 30.62 4.97
CA SER A 125 -16.60 30.02 4.46
C SER A 125 -16.59 28.51 4.70
N ILE A 126 -17.72 27.98 5.16
CA ILE A 126 -17.89 26.55 5.46
C ILE A 126 -18.91 25.97 4.49
N VAL A 127 -18.56 24.85 3.87
CA VAL A 127 -19.47 24.07 3.01
C VAL A 127 -19.39 22.60 3.38
N ASP A 128 -20.39 21.84 2.95
CA ASP A 128 -20.40 20.39 3.08
C ASP A 128 -19.47 19.73 2.06
N PHE A 129 -18.92 18.58 2.41
CA PHE A 129 -18.31 17.67 1.46
C PHE A 129 -18.84 16.25 1.69
N HIS A 130 -18.96 15.51 0.60
CA HIS A 130 -19.41 14.12 0.60
C HIS A 130 -18.50 13.33 -0.32
N LEU A 131 -17.86 12.30 0.20
CA LEU A 131 -16.98 11.41 -0.52
C LEU A 131 -17.39 9.97 -0.29
N LYS A 132 -17.37 9.17 -1.35
CA LYS A 132 -17.63 7.74 -1.32
C LYS A 132 -16.42 7.01 -1.86
N ALA A 133 -16.01 5.94 -1.20
CA ALA A 133 -14.92 5.09 -1.68
C ALA A 133 -15.29 4.47 -3.03
N VAL A 134 -14.30 4.41 -3.92
CA VAL A 134 -14.39 3.66 -5.18
C VAL A 134 -14.27 2.17 -4.89
N GLU A 135 -13.42 1.81 -3.93
CA GLU A 135 -13.20 0.42 -3.53
C GLU A 135 -14.41 -0.13 -2.74
N LYS A 136 -14.97 -1.25 -3.21
CA LYS A 136 -16.15 -1.92 -2.65
C LYS A 136 -15.90 -2.55 -1.29
N ASN A 137 -14.64 -2.82 -0.97
CA ASN A 137 -14.20 -3.42 0.28
C ASN A 137 -13.33 -2.45 1.09
N ALA A 138 -13.55 -1.13 0.98
CA ALA A 138 -12.78 -0.10 1.67
C ALA A 138 -12.65 -0.35 3.20
N ASP A 139 -13.69 -0.92 3.82
CA ASP A 139 -13.75 -1.24 5.25
C ASP A 139 -13.20 -2.61 5.65
N VAL A 140 -12.69 -3.39 4.69
CA VAL A 140 -12.24 -4.75 4.98
C VAL A 140 -11.15 -4.78 6.03
N VAL A 141 -11.21 -5.81 6.88
CA VAL A 141 -10.22 -6.09 7.91
C VAL A 141 -9.60 -7.44 7.63
N TYR A 142 -8.28 -7.42 7.47
CA TYR A 142 -7.47 -8.61 7.36
C TYR A 142 -6.44 -8.65 8.49
N TYR A 143 -6.13 -9.87 8.90
CA TYR A 143 -4.97 -10.15 9.74
C TYR A 143 -3.98 -11.02 8.96
N TYR A 144 -2.71 -10.97 9.36
CA TYR A 144 -1.67 -11.77 8.74
C TYR A 144 -0.75 -12.42 9.76
N GLU A 145 -0.06 -13.46 9.31
CA GLU A 145 1.04 -14.13 10.01
C GLU A 145 2.07 -14.57 8.97
N VAL A 146 3.33 -14.18 9.14
CA VAL A 146 4.44 -14.71 8.32
C VAL A 146 5.18 -15.79 9.08
N ASN A 147 5.69 -16.79 8.36
CA ASN A 147 6.62 -17.72 8.98
C ASN A 147 7.94 -17.00 9.31
N ARG A 148 8.54 -17.32 10.46
CA ARG A 148 9.85 -16.77 10.83
C ARG A 148 10.88 -17.90 10.76
N LEU A 149 11.80 -17.78 9.82
CA LEU A 149 12.90 -18.70 9.58
C LEU A 149 14.22 -18.02 10.00
N THR A 150 15.18 -18.85 10.40
CA THR A 150 16.55 -18.41 10.67
C THR A 150 17.22 -17.96 9.36
N CYS A 151 18.00 -16.89 9.42
CA CYS A 151 18.89 -16.48 8.33
C CYS A 151 20.15 -17.36 8.32
N GLU A 152 20.70 -17.64 7.15
CA GLU A 152 21.88 -18.51 7.03
C GLU A 152 23.14 -17.84 7.60
N GLU A 153 23.29 -16.53 7.42
CA GLU A 153 24.41 -15.78 7.99
C GLU A 153 24.07 -15.23 9.38
N GLU A 154 25.02 -15.38 10.31
CA GLU A 154 24.86 -15.05 11.72
C GLU A 154 24.61 -13.55 11.95
N ASP A 155 25.36 -12.70 11.25
CA ASP A 155 25.23 -11.24 11.35
C ASP A 155 23.83 -10.76 10.93
N TYR A 156 23.24 -11.38 9.90
CA TYR A 156 21.88 -11.05 9.49
C TYR A 156 20.85 -11.61 10.44
N ASN A 157 21.07 -12.82 10.96
CA ASN A 157 20.19 -13.39 11.96
C ASN A 157 20.14 -12.54 13.24
N LYS A 158 21.11 -11.66 13.50
CA LYS A 158 21.01 -10.70 14.61
C LYS A 158 19.85 -9.71 14.43
N TYR A 159 19.64 -9.22 13.21
CA TYR A 159 18.71 -8.10 12.94
C TYR A 159 17.44 -8.52 12.18
N TYR A 160 17.52 -9.57 11.38
CA TYR A 160 16.47 -9.99 10.44
C TYR A 160 16.00 -11.41 10.71
N TYR A 161 14.75 -11.70 10.37
CA TYR A 161 14.28 -13.06 10.12
C TYR A 161 14.01 -13.23 8.63
N ARG A 162 14.22 -14.45 8.13
CA ARG A 162 13.81 -14.85 6.77
C ARG A 162 12.35 -15.30 6.80
N PHE A 163 11.59 -15.03 5.75
CA PHE A 163 10.26 -15.57 5.55
C PHE A 163 10.01 -15.86 4.07
N ASN A 164 9.08 -16.74 3.79
CA ASN A 164 8.68 -17.11 2.42
C ASN A 164 7.24 -17.58 2.33
N ARG A 165 6.45 -17.24 3.35
CA ARG A 165 5.06 -17.63 3.45
C ARG A 165 4.29 -16.65 4.30
N VAL A 166 3.11 -16.29 3.83
CA VAL A 166 2.16 -15.47 4.58
C VAL A 166 0.82 -16.19 4.67
N LYS A 167 0.24 -16.21 5.87
CA LYS A 167 -1.14 -16.61 6.12
C LYS A 167 -1.99 -15.35 6.22
N ILE A 168 -3.14 -15.35 5.58
CA ILE A 168 -4.12 -14.25 5.63
C ILE A 168 -5.39 -14.75 6.32
N PHE A 169 -5.92 -13.94 7.22
CA PHE A 169 -7.11 -14.24 8.02
C PHE A 169 -8.13 -13.12 7.87
N ASP A 170 -9.41 -13.46 8.03
CA ASP A 170 -10.52 -12.50 8.03
C ASP A 170 -10.61 -11.70 9.35
N GLU A 171 -11.61 -10.82 9.44
CA GLU A 171 -11.90 -10.01 10.63
C GLU A 171 -12.15 -10.83 11.91
N ASN A 172 -12.63 -12.07 11.74
CA ASN A 172 -12.89 -13.03 12.82
C ASN A 172 -11.67 -13.92 13.10
N LYS A 173 -10.50 -13.58 12.55
CA LYS A 173 -9.23 -14.30 12.70
C LYS A 173 -9.26 -15.73 12.13
N LYS A 174 -10.22 -16.03 11.25
CA LYS A 174 -10.29 -17.32 10.55
C LYS A 174 -9.38 -17.28 9.33
N LEU A 175 -8.60 -18.35 9.15
CA LEU A 175 -7.68 -18.49 8.02
C LEU A 175 -8.46 -18.47 6.70
N ILE A 176 -8.13 -17.52 5.83
CA ILE A 176 -8.61 -17.45 4.45
C ILE A 176 -7.70 -18.30 3.56
N GLN A 177 -6.39 -18.06 3.66
CA GLN A 177 -5.41 -18.70 2.79
C GLN A 177 -3.99 -18.66 3.34
N THR A 178 -3.15 -19.53 2.79
CA THR A 178 -1.69 -19.51 2.97
C THR A 178 -1.04 -19.35 1.60
N ILE A 179 -0.18 -18.35 1.43
CA ILE A 179 0.49 -18.01 0.18
C ILE A 179 1.98 -18.28 0.35
N SER A 180 2.57 -19.01 -0.60
CA SER A 180 4.03 -19.14 -0.70
C SER A 180 4.59 -17.95 -1.47
N LEU A 181 5.68 -17.38 -0.98
CA LEU A 181 6.40 -16.25 -1.53
C LEU A 181 7.84 -16.67 -1.83
N PRO A 182 8.58 -15.94 -2.67
CA PRO A 182 10.03 -16.05 -2.68
C PRO A 182 10.62 -15.72 -1.30
N ASP A 183 11.85 -16.18 -1.06
CA ASP A 183 12.57 -15.88 0.17
C ASP A 183 12.83 -14.36 0.29
N SER A 184 12.45 -13.82 1.45
CA SER A 184 12.55 -12.41 1.80
C SER A 184 12.94 -12.23 3.27
N PHE A 185 13.31 -10.99 3.62
CA PHE A 185 13.78 -10.64 4.95
C PHE A 185 12.93 -9.54 5.56
N ALA A 186 12.92 -9.50 6.89
CA ALA A 186 12.29 -8.44 7.64
C ALA A 186 13.00 -8.25 8.98
N TYR A 187 13.08 -7.01 9.45
CA TYR A 187 13.62 -6.70 10.77
C TYR A 187 12.89 -7.43 11.90
N LYS A 188 13.63 -7.96 12.87
CA LYS A 188 13.06 -8.62 14.06
C LYS A 188 12.33 -7.66 14.98
N GLU A 189 12.82 -6.42 15.07
CA GLU A 189 12.34 -5.40 16.01
C GLU A 189 11.09 -4.66 15.51
N SER A 190 10.74 -4.78 14.23
CA SER A 190 9.59 -4.11 13.63
C SER A 190 8.61 -5.12 13.03
N PRO A 191 7.30 -4.88 13.11
CA PRO A 191 6.35 -5.65 12.33
C PRO A 191 6.59 -5.41 10.83
N LEU A 192 6.19 -6.38 10.01
CA LEU A 192 6.27 -6.23 8.56
C LEU A 192 5.34 -5.10 8.12
N SER A 193 5.82 -4.23 7.24
CA SER A 193 4.98 -3.18 6.68
C SER A 193 4.08 -3.78 5.61
N ILE A 194 2.77 -3.77 5.88
CA ILE A 194 1.73 -4.31 5.00
C ILE A 194 0.61 -3.28 4.89
N SER A 195 0.18 -3.01 3.66
CA SER A 195 -0.90 -2.10 3.33
C SER A 195 -1.98 -2.76 2.46
N LEU A 196 -3.17 -2.15 2.46
CA LEU A 196 -4.27 -2.48 1.54
C LEU A 196 -4.40 -1.41 0.47
N GLU A 197 -4.26 -1.76 -0.80
CA GLU A 197 -4.22 -0.82 -1.93
C GLU A 197 -4.77 -1.48 -3.19
N ASP A 198 -5.53 -0.77 -4.03
CA ASP A 198 -6.09 -1.30 -5.29
C ASP A 198 -5.09 -1.10 -6.45
N TYR A 199 -4.26 -2.12 -6.73
CA TYR A 199 -3.20 -2.04 -7.76
C TYR A 199 -3.71 -2.41 -9.14
N ASN A 200 -4.76 -3.23 -9.25
CA ASN A 200 -5.34 -3.60 -10.54
C ASN A 200 -6.54 -2.73 -10.97
N PHE A 201 -6.93 -1.78 -10.12
CA PHE A 201 -8.04 -0.84 -10.32
C PHE A 201 -9.40 -1.55 -10.52
N ASP A 202 -9.59 -2.71 -9.90
CA ASP A 202 -10.83 -3.49 -10.01
C ASP A 202 -11.91 -3.10 -8.95
N GLY A 203 -11.57 -2.14 -8.09
CA GLY A 203 -12.40 -1.68 -7.00
C GLY A 203 -12.35 -2.59 -5.78
N TYR A 204 -11.35 -3.44 -5.65
CA TYR A 204 -11.06 -4.19 -4.42
C TYR A 204 -9.62 -3.96 -3.98
N LEU A 205 -9.44 -3.78 -2.68
CA LEU A 205 -8.12 -3.64 -2.09
C LEU A 205 -7.32 -4.96 -2.17
N ASP A 206 -6.11 -4.86 -2.72
CA ASP A 206 -5.08 -5.88 -2.72
C ASP A 206 -4.23 -5.80 -1.43
N ILE A 207 -3.36 -6.78 -1.19
CA ILE A 207 -2.37 -6.71 -0.12
C ILE A 207 -0.99 -6.41 -0.72
N VAL A 208 -0.34 -5.37 -0.22
CA VAL A 208 1.05 -5.05 -0.52
C VAL A 208 1.90 -5.31 0.71
N LEU A 209 2.92 -6.15 0.56
CA LEU A 209 3.79 -6.57 1.65
C LEU A 209 5.22 -6.10 1.34
N SER A 210 5.74 -5.15 2.12
CA SER A 210 7.10 -4.66 1.98
C SER A 210 8.08 -5.59 2.67
N HIS A 211 9.24 -5.82 2.08
CA HIS A 211 10.27 -6.70 2.59
C HIS A 211 11.66 -6.21 2.27
N ASP A 212 12.64 -6.68 3.01
CA ASP A 212 14.03 -6.24 2.90
C ASP A 212 14.86 -7.19 2.03
N TYR A 213 15.89 -6.65 1.39
CA TYR A 213 16.97 -7.37 0.72
C TYR A 213 18.31 -6.88 1.26
N PRO A 214 18.77 -7.39 2.41
CA PRO A 214 20.05 -6.96 2.99
C PRO A 214 21.29 -7.27 2.14
N PHE A 215 21.14 -7.86 0.94
CA PHE A 215 22.22 -8.32 0.06
C PHE A 215 22.31 -7.59 -1.29
N VAL A 216 21.43 -6.62 -1.58
CA VAL A 216 21.46 -5.87 -2.84
C VAL A 216 21.97 -4.45 -2.60
N THR A 217 22.81 -3.94 -3.50
CA THR A 217 23.43 -2.61 -3.40
C THR A 217 22.49 -1.47 -3.82
N ARG A 218 21.29 -1.77 -4.37
CA ARG A 218 20.30 -0.78 -4.81
C ARG A 218 18.92 -1.10 -4.26
N GLY A 219 18.48 -0.27 -3.31
CA GLY A 219 17.18 -0.37 -2.65
C GLY A 219 17.15 -1.55 -1.70
N ASP A 220 17.36 -1.30 -0.41
CA ASP A 220 17.41 -2.35 0.62
C ASP A 220 16.04 -3.03 0.87
N TYR A 221 15.02 -2.73 0.05
CA TYR A 221 13.67 -3.22 0.17
C TYR A 221 12.98 -3.44 -1.19
N GLY A 222 11.95 -4.27 -1.18
CA GLY A 222 11.03 -4.55 -2.28
C GLY A 222 9.61 -4.75 -1.76
N GLN A 223 8.69 -5.07 -2.66
CA GLN A 223 7.29 -5.31 -2.32
C GLN A 223 6.73 -6.53 -3.04
N TYR A 224 5.93 -7.31 -2.32
CA TYR A 224 5.06 -8.32 -2.90
C TYR A 224 3.63 -7.79 -3.05
N TYR A 225 3.08 -7.98 -4.24
CA TYR A 225 1.73 -7.57 -4.61
C TYR A 225 0.83 -8.80 -4.70
N LEU A 226 -0.11 -8.92 -3.76
CA LEU A 226 -1.05 -10.02 -3.66
C LEU A 226 -2.42 -9.53 -4.12
N ILE A 227 -2.75 -9.82 -5.38
CA ILE A 227 -3.94 -9.28 -6.04
C ILE A 227 -5.19 -10.03 -5.58
N TYR A 228 -6.17 -9.33 -5.04
CA TYR A 228 -7.42 -9.92 -4.60
C TYR A 228 -8.26 -10.37 -5.79
N THR A 229 -8.91 -11.52 -5.66
CA THR A 229 -9.79 -12.08 -6.68
C THR A 229 -11.19 -12.23 -6.08
N PRO A 230 -12.15 -11.34 -6.41
CA PRO A 230 -13.47 -11.32 -5.78
C PRO A 230 -14.28 -12.62 -5.96
N THR A 231 -14.07 -13.33 -7.07
CA THR A 231 -14.78 -14.58 -7.38
C THR A 231 -14.35 -15.73 -6.47
N SER A 232 -13.04 -15.87 -6.20
CA SER A 232 -12.51 -16.90 -5.31
C SER A 232 -12.39 -16.43 -3.85
N LYS A 233 -12.51 -15.12 -3.59
CA LYS A 233 -12.26 -14.47 -2.29
C LYS A 233 -10.86 -14.76 -1.74
N GLN A 234 -9.89 -14.84 -2.65
CA GLN A 234 -8.50 -15.19 -2.36
C GLN A 234 -7.56 -14.16 -2.99
N PHE A 235 -6.33 -14.09 -2.48
CA PHE A 235 -5.26 -13.28 -3.08
C PHE A 235 -4.30 -14.13 -3.87
N VAL A 236 -3.87 -13.61 -5.02
CA VAL A 236 -2.98 -14.27 -5.96
C VAL A 236 -1.65 -13.53 -6.01
N TYR A 237 -0.56 -14.27 -5.83
CA TYR A 237 0.78 -13.78 -6.16
C TYR A 237 0.91 -13.67 -7.69
N ASN A 238 0.61 -12.48 -8.24
CA ASN A 238 0.56 -12.28 -9.68
C ASN A 238 1.94 -11.87 -10.22
N LYS A 239 2.53 -12.70 -11.08
CA LYS A 239 3.85 -12.46 -11.68
C LYS A 239 3.96 -11.15 -12.48
N SER A 240 2.84 -10.61 -12.98
CA SER A 240 2.84 -9.33 -13.71
C SER A 240 3.20 -8.16 -12.80
N PHE A 241 2.81 -8.22 -11.53
CA PHE A 241 3.10 -7.20 -10.51
C PHE A 241 4.37 -7.54 -9.73
N ASN A 242 4.63 -8.83 -9.53
CA ASN A 242 5.84 -9.32 -8.86
C ASN A 242 6.90 -9.66 -9.92
N MET A 243 7.35 -8.64 -10.65
CA MET A 243 8.35 -8.78 -11.72
C MET A 243 9.64 -9.41 -11.17
N ALA A 244 10.41 -10.08 -12.04
CA ALA A 244 11.57 -10.87 -11.63
C ALA A 244 12.73 -10.06 -10.99
N GLU A 245 12.68 -8.73 -11.06
CA GLU A 245 13.66 -7.89 -10.39
C GLU A 245 13.24 -7.64 -8.94
N PRO A 246 13.99 -8.16 -7.96
CA PRO A 246 13.57 -8.18 -6.55
C PRO A 246 13.32 -6.78 -5.96
N SER A 247 13.99 -5.73 -6.45
CA SER A 247 13.95 -4.39 -5.85
C SER A 247 13.02 -3.38 -6.53
N LYS A 248 12.18 -3.79 -7.49
CA LYS A 248 11.29 -2.84 -8.18
C LYS A 248 10.01 -2.59 -7.39
N VAL A 249 9.98 -1.46 -6.68
CA VAL A 249 8.76 -0.88 -6.11
C VAL A 249 7.92 -0.29 -7.24
N ILE A 250 6.66 -0.69 -7.30
CA ILE A 250 5.63 -0.11 -8.15
C ILE A 250 4.94 1.02 -7.38
N LEU A 251 5.00 2.22 -7.94
CA LEU A 251 4.32 3.40 -7.44
C LEU A 251 2.89 3.44 -7.96
N LEU A 252 1.93 3.46 -7.03
CA LEU A 252 0.51 3.59 -7.33
C LEU A 252 0.10 5.05 -7.55
N ASN A 253 -0.62 5.33 -8.64
CA ASN A 253 -1.31 6.60 -8.85
C ASN A 253 -2.82 6.37 -9.01
N PRO A 254 -3.59 6.46 -7.91
CA PRO A 254 -5.03 6.15 -7.95
C PRO A 254 -5.86 7.16 -8.75
N LEU A 255 -5.42 8.43 -8.80
CA LEU A 255 -6.15 9.47 -9.53
C LEU A 255 -6.14 9.19 -11.03
N LYS A 256 -4.97 8.83 -11.57
CA LYS A 256 -4.76 8.51 -12.99
C LYS A 256 -4.99 7.05 -13.33
N GLN A 257 -5.16 6.17 -12.34
CA GLN A 257 -5.24 4.71 -12.50
C GLN A 257 -4.05 4.17 -13.30
N THR A 258 -2.87 4.58 -12.87
CA THR A 258 -1.60 4.16 -13.46
C THR A 258 -0.66 3.65 -12.40
N LEU A 259 0.26 2.80 -12.83
CA LEU A 259 1.37 2.32 -12.02
C LEU A 259 2.67 2.80 -12.64
N SER A 260 3.69 3.06 -11.83
CA SER A 260 5.01 3.43 -12.34
C SER A 260 6.12 2.64 -11.66
N THR A 261 7.18 2.31 -12.38
CA THR A 261 8.44 1.85 -11.79
C THR A 261 9.52 2.86 -12.09
N VAL A 262 10.27 3.26 -11.06
CA VAL A 262 11.38 4.20 -11.19
C VAL A 262 12.69 3.47 -10.96
N THR A 263 13.72 3.80 -11.74
CA THR A 263 15.10 3.38 -11.50
C THR A 263 15.98 4.61 -11.39
N ALA A 264 16.84 4.66 -10.38
CA ALA A 264 17.89 5.66 -10.26
C ALA A 264 19.20 4.94 -9.98
N ASP A 265 20.25 5.27 -10.72
CA ASP A 265 21.50 4.52 -10.69
C ASP A 265 22.55 5.09 -9.71
N GLY A 266 22.26 6.27 -9.14
CA GLY A 266 23.13 7.01 -8.21
C GLY A 266 24.16 7.91 -8.89
N ASN A 267 24.29 7.84 -10.21
CA ASN A 267 25.21 8.64 -11.03
C ASN A 267 24.44 9.66 -11.90
N GLY A 268 23.21 10.02 -11.52
CA GLY A 268 22.39 10.96 -12.29
C GLY A 268 21.65 10.33 -13.48
N ASN A 269 21.66 9.00 -13.64
CA ASN A 269 20.79 8.33 -14.61
C ASN A 269 19.51 7.85 -13.94
N GLU A 270 18.38 8.26 -14.48
CA GLU A 270 17.06 7.97 -13.95
C GLU A 270 16.11 7.53 -15.06
N SER A 271 15.21 6.59 -14.77
CA SER A 271 14.14 6.21 -15.69
C SER A 271 12.84 5.95 -14.95
N GLU A 272 11.73 6.16 -15.64
CA GLU A 272 10.37 5.87 -15.18
C GLU A 272 9.64 5.16 -16.31
N THR A 273 9.08 4.00 -16.00
CA THR A 273 8.10 3.35 -16.88
C THR A 273 6.73 3.44 -16.25
N THR A 274 5.78 4.03 -16.96
CA THR A 274 4.37 4.09 -16.55
C THR A 274 3.55 3.02 -17.26
N TYR A 275 2.65 2.39 -16.53
CA TYR A 275 1.80 1.29 -16.97
C TYR A 275 0.32 1.63 -16.76
N THR A 276 -0.52 1.10 -17.66
CA THR A 276 -1.93 0.85 -17.40
C THR A 276 -2.13 -0.62 -17.08
N VAL A 277 -3.22 -0.96 -16.38
CA VAL A 277 -3.58 -2.34 -16.03
C VAL A 277 -4.83 -2.75 -16.79
N ILE A 278 -4.75 -3.88 -17.48
CA ILE A 278 -5.90 -4.50 -18.16
C ILE A 278 -5.85 -6.00 -17.86
N ASP A 279 -6.94 -6.56 -17.34
CA ASP A 279 -7.05 -7.99 -16.99
C ASP A 279 -5.88 -8.49 -16.14
N ASN A 280 -5.51 -7.74 -15.09
CA ASN A 280 -4.42 -8.05 -14.17
C ASN A 280 -3.03 -8.18 -14.84
N LYS A 281 -2.83 -7.49 -15.97
CA LYS A 281 -1.55 -7.39 -16.68
C LYS A 281 -1.15 -5.94 -16.86
N LEU A 282 0.16 -5.69 -16.71
CA LEU A 282 0.75 -4.38 -16.90
C LEU A 282 1.07 -4.15 -18.38
N TYR A 283 0.63 -3.02 -18.91
CA TYR A 283 0.96 -2.57 -20.26
C TYR A 283 1.66 -1.22 -20.18
N LYS A 284 2.87 -1.11 -20.73
CA LYS A 284 3.59 0.16 -20.84
C LYS A 284 2.77 1.16 -21.63
N ILE A 285 2.65 2.38 -21.11
CA ILE A 285 1.98 3.52 -21.77
C ILE A 285 2.92 4.73 -21.91
N ALA A 286 3.94 4.83 -21.06
CA ALA A 286 4.99 5.83 -21.17
C ALA A 286 6.32 5.27 -20.65
N TYR A 287 7.40 5.78 -21.21
CA TYR A 287 8.77 5.61 -20.73
C TYR A 287 9.46 6.96 -20.79
N TRP A 288 10.15 7.32 -19.72
CA TRP A 288 11.05 8.46 -19.68
C TRP A 288 12.39 7.99 -19.13
N GLU A 289 13.47 8.55 -19.65
CA GLU A 289 14.83 8.37 -19.15
C GLU A 289 15.58 9.70 -19.29
N SER A 290 16.39 10.02 -18.27
CA SER A 290 17.34 11.12 -18.28
C SER A 290 18.70 10.60 -17.86
N THR A 291 19.76 11.09 -18.51
CA THR A 291 21.15 10.77 -18.15
C THR A 291 21.84 11.95 -17.46
N GLU A 292 23.01 11.68 -16.87
CA GLU A 292 23.89 12.71 -16.29
C GLU A 292 24.29 13.78 -17.34
N GLU A 293 24.40 13.38 -18.60
CA GLU A 293 24.74 14.26 -19.73
C GLU A 293 23.56 15.14 -20.18
N ASN A 294 22.40 15.03 -19.51
CA ASN A 294 21.12 15.65 -19.86
C ASN A 294 20.51 15.15 -21.17
N ASP A 295 20.91 13.96 -21.64
CA ASP A 295 20.17 13.30 -22.70
C ASP A 295 18.79 12.92 -22.15
N LEU A 296 17.76 13.18 -22.95
CA LEU A 296 16.38 12.90 -22.57
C LEU A 296 15.76 11.98 -23.60
N LEU A 297 15.21 10.86 -23.15
CA LEU A 297 14.41 9.96 -23.97
C LEU A 297 12.98 9.90 -23.41
N GLU A 298 11.99 10.24 -24.23
CA GLU A 298 10.58 10.07 -23.93
C GLU A 298 9.92 9.19 -24.99
N ILE A 299 9.26 8.11 -24.57
CA ILE A 299 8.51 7.22 -25.46
C ILE A 299 7.08 7.10 -24.95
N LYS A 300 6.11 7.24 -25.86
CA LYS A 300 4.68 6.98 -25.58
C LYS A 300 4.23 5.73 -26.29
N TYR A 301 3.38 4.95 -25.62
CA TYR A 301 2.82 3.71 -26.13
C TYR A 301 1.30 3.75 -26.14
N LYS A 302 0.69 2.96 -27.01
CA LYS A 302 -0.74 2.58 -26.95
C LYS A 302 -0.86 1.07 -26.81
N VAL A 303 -1.88 0.62 -26.10
CA VAL A 303 -2.23 -0.80 -26.06
C VAL A 303 -3.06 -1.15 -27.29
N ILE A 304 -2.51 -1.98 -28.17
CA ILE A 304 -3.18 -2.45 -29.40
C ILE A 304 -3.07 -3.97 -29.42
N ASN A 305 -4.22 -4.66 -29.50
CA ASN A 305 -4.30 -6.13 -29.54
C ASN A 305 -3.49 -6.81 -28.42
N GLY A 306 -3.59 -6.29 -27.19
CA GLY A 306 -2.89 -6.84 -26.02
C GLY A 306 -1.37 -6.66 -26.05
N LYS A 307 -0.87 -5.61 -26.74
CA LYS A 307 0.55 -5.26 -26.76
C LYS A 307 0.74 -3.75 -26.62
N SER A 308 1.79 -3.34 -25.91
CA SER A 308 2.26 -1.95 -25.92
C SER A 308 2.98 -1.67 -27.24
N VAL A 309 2.41 -0.80 -28.06
CA VAL A 309 2.96 -0.36 -29.35
C VAL A 309 3.43 1.07 -29.22
N GLU A 310 4.69 1.34 -29.56
CA GLU A 310 5.26 2.68 -29.58
C GLU A 310 4.51 3.56 -30.60
N VAL A 311 4.11 4.76 -30.18
CA VAL A 311 3.38 5.72 -31.03
C VAL A 311 4.09 7.06 -31.15
N SER A 312 5.06 7.34 -30.27
CA SER A 312 5.85 8.56 -30.30
C SER A 312 7.16 8.32 -29.57
N ARG A 313 8.24 8.89 -30.11
CA ARG A 313 9.58 8.93 -29.50
C ARG A 313 10.14 10.34 -29.64
N ARG A 314 10.71 10.85 -28.56
CA ARG A 314 11.43 12.11 -28.52
C ARG A 314 12.78 11.87 -27.86
N THR A 315 13.83 12.36 -28.51
CA THR A 315 15.19 12.40 -27.99
C THR A 315 15.65 13.86 -28.00
N LYS A 316 16.38 14.29 -26.98
CA LYS A 316 17.01 15.61 -26.96
C LYS A 316 18.50 15.46 -26.77
#